data_AF-A0A1M5A9C2-F1
#
_entry.id   AF-A0A1M5A9C2-F1
#
_cell.length_a   1.000
_cell.length_b   1.000
_cell.length_c   1.000
_cell.angle_alpha   90.00
_cell.angle_beta   90.00
_cell.angle_gamma   90.00
#
_symmetry.space_group_name_H-M   'P 1'
#
loop_
_entity.id
_entity.type
_entity.pdbx_description
1 polymer ?
#
loop_
_entity_poly.entity_id
_entity_poly.type
_entity_poly.pdbx_seq_one_letter_code
_entity_poly.pdbx_strand_id
1 'polypeptide(L)'
;MLRGRKWLLPLTCSLIAVVALLVVALLGVTGNREAVAQKRITIKDSMGRTVRVPCPPQRIVEVNGDVAELICAFGDAGKIVGASSYTLEDKMLKPKLKKAKDVGKSFTPSVEKIISLKPDIVFGYGNFLKPEVVAQLQRAGIPVVFLDCYKLKTMAQDIRTLGTILNRRKEAEAYIAYIEKYRKLFAERTKKIPLNKRPLVYLEQYTDYTLSGPGSGGAELLDGIGARNIGAGLRAPYPKISSEWLVARNPQVIIKACSTSVPSGYGENADAMKKKRTEMMRRPGWNKITAVRQGKVYMLSSEIFTGPRAIVGMAYMAKWLYPQLFRDVNPEAIHKEMLKKFLGIELKGAYAYPAK
;
A
#
# COMPACT_ATOMS: atom_id res chain seq x y z
N MET A 1 -66.09 -55.16 -66.01
CA MET A 1 -66.44 -55.16 -64.57
C MET A 1 -65.14 -55.05 -63.78
N LEU A 2 -65.16 -54.30 -62.68
CA LEU A 2 -64.14 -54.15 -61.62
C LEU A 2 -63.06 -53.05 -61.77
N ARG A 3 -63.23 -52.08 -60.87
CA ARG A 3 -62.45 -50.89 -60.50
C ARG A 3 -61.01 -51.21 -60.05
N GLY A 4 -60.07 -50.36 -60.45
CA GLY A 4 -58.81 -50.14 -59.73
C GLY A 4 -58.73 -48.70 -59.23
N ARG A 5 -58.58 -48.50 -57.91
CA ARG A 5 -58.21 -47.21 -57.32
C ARG A 5 -57.30 -47.45 -56.13
N LYS A 6 -56.01 -47.15 -56.30
CA LYS A 6 -54.97 -47.18 -55.26
C LYS A 6 -55.17 -45.98 -54.33
N TRP A 7 -55.18 -46.22 -53.02
CA TRP A 7 -55.09 -45.18 -51.99
C TRP A 7 -53.61 -45.03 -51.58
N LEU A 8 -53.11 -43.80 -51.65
CA LEU A 8 -51.81 -43.38 -51.14
C LEU A 8 -52.05 -42.27 -50.11
N LEU A 9 -51.24 -42.28 -49.05
CA LEU A 9 -51.07 -41.31 -47.93
C LEU A 9 -51.90 -41.60 -46.66
N PRO A 10 -51.29 -41.49 -45.45
CA PRO A 10 -50.50 -40.32 -45.03
C PRO A 10 -49.17 -40.63 -44.32
N LEU A 11 -48.04 -40.21 -44.91
CA LEU A 11 -46.72 -40.20 -44.27
C LEU A 11 -46.19 -38.77 -44.04
N THR A 12 -46.95 -37.74 -44.42
CA THR A 12 -46.50 -36.34 -44.42
C THR A 12 -46.81 -35.58 -43.12
N CYS A 13 -47.79 -36.02 -42.31
CA CYS A 13 -48.14 -35.32 -41.07
C CYS A 13 -47.18 -35.60 -39.90
N SER A 14 -46.55 -36.78 -39.84
CA SER A 14 -45.65 -37.13 -38.72
C SER A 14 -44.27 -36.45 -38.81
N LEU A 15 -43.80 -36.11 -40.02
CA LEU A 15 -42.49 -35.46 -40.20
C LEU A 15 -42.53 -33.98 -39.79
N ILE A 16 -43.65 -33.30 -40.00
CA ILE A 16 -43.83 -31.87 -39.66
C ILE A 16 -43.90 -31.67 -38.14
N ALA A 17 -44.55 -32.59 -37.42
CA ALA A 17 -44.64 -32.54 -35.96
C ALA A 17 -43.28 -32.76 -35.25
N VAL A 18 -42.44 -33.65 -35.78
CA VAL A 18 -41.10 -33.91 -35.22
C VAL A 18 -40.13 -32.76 -35.48
N VAL A 19 -40.21 -32.11 -36.65
CA VAL A 19 -39.39 -30.92 -36.96
C VAL A 19 -39.81 -29.70 -36.12
N ALA A 20 -41.12 -29.51 -35.87
CA ALA A 20 -41.59 -28.43 -35.02
C ALA A 20 -41.15 -28.59 -33.55
N LEU A 21 -41.13 -29.81 -33.02
CA LEU A 21 -40.64 -30.10 -31.66
C LEU A 21 -39.12 -29.91 -31.51
N LEU A 22 -38.34 -30.22 -32.55
CA LEU A 22 -36.89 -29.97 -32.57
C LEU A 22 -36.55 -28.48 -32.63
N VAL A 23 -37.33 -27.67 -33.35
CA VAL A 23 -37.14 -26.21 -33.42
C VAL A 23 -37.48 -25.54 -32.08
N VAL A 24 -38.52 -26.01 -31.37
CA VAL A 24 -38.85 -25.49 -30.02
C VAL A 24 -37.79 -25.90 -28.99
N ALA A 25 -37.20 -27.11 -29.10
CA ALA A 25 -36.09 -27.54 -28.25
C ALA A 25 -34.77 -26.78 -28.54
N LEU A 26 -34.51 -26.38 -29.79
CA LEU A 26 -33.36 -25.54 -30.16
C LEU A 26 -33.55 -24.06 -29.80
N LEU A 27 -34.79 -23.56 -29.79
CA LEU A 27 -35.10 -22.20 -29.34
C LEU A 27 -35.20 -22.06 -27.80
N GLY A 28 -35.41 -23.17 -27.07
CA GLY A 28 -35.40 -23.20 -25.60
C GLY A 28 -34.00 -23.21 -24.96
N VAL A 29 -32.93 -23.37 -25.75
CA VAL A 29 -31.53 -23.40 -25.29
C VAL A 29 -30.80 -22.08 -25.57
N THR A 30 -31.51 -21.04 -26.02
CA THR A 30 -31.02 -19.66 -25.90
C THR A 30 -31.32 -19.16 -24.49
N GLY A 31 -30.70 -19.80 -23.50
CA GLY A 31 -30.63 -19.30 -22.15
C GLY A 31 -30.08 -17.89 -22.20
N ASN A 32 -30.98 -16.92 -22.07
CA ASN A 32 -30.69 -15.52 -21.91
C ASN A 32 -29.84 -15.43 -20.64
N ARG A 33 -28.51 -15.55 -20.78
CA ARG A 33 -27.56 -15.17 -19.73
C ARG A 33 -27.72 -13.67 -19.60
N GLU A 34 -28.71 -13.24 -18.82
CA GLU A 34 -28.71 -11.90 -18.27
C GLU A 34 -27.33 -11.70 -17.67
N ALA A 35 -26.52 -10.86 -18.30
CA ALA A 35 -25.23 -10.47 -17.76
C ALA A 35 -25.54 -9.81 -16.43
N VAL A 36 -25.34 -10.55 -15.33
CA VAL A 36 -25.55 -10.04 -13.98
C VAL A 36 -24.71 -8.78 -13.87
N ALA A 37 -25.39 -7.62 -13.89
CA ALA A 37 -24.72 -6.33 -13.92
C ALA A 37 -23.77 -6.27 -12.72
N GLN A 38 -22.48 -6.07 -12.98
CA GLN A 38 -21.47 -6.03 -11.93
C GLN A 38 -21.86 -4.94 -10.92
N LYS A 39 -22.14 -5.34 -9.67
CA LYS A 39 -22.54 -4.42 -8.61
C LYS A 39 -21.53 -3.29 -8.52
N ARG A 40 -22.03 -2.04 -8.55
CA ARG A 40 -21.21 -0.84 -8.39
C ARG A 40 -21.57 -0.13 -7.10
N ILE A 41 -20.57 0.46 -6.46
CA ILE A 41 -20.72 1.31 -5.28
C ILE A 41 -20.09 2.67 -5.54
N THR A 42 -20.51 3.67 -4.78
CA THR A 42 -19.90 5.00 -4.78
C THR A 42 -19.05 5.14 -3.53
N ILE A 43 -17.80 5.58 -3.69
CA ILE A 43 -16.84 5.81 -2.60
C ILE A 43 -16.29 7.23 -2.68
N LYS A 44 -15.71 7.68 -1.56
CA LYS A 44 -14.87 8.87 -1.50
C LYS A 44 -13.41 8.40 -1.39
N ASP A 45 -12.58 8.84 -2.32
CA ASP A 45 -11.16 8.47 -2.37
C ASP A 45 -10.29 9.43 -1.52
N SER A 46 -8.99 9.18 -1.38
CA SER A 46 -8.09 10.02 -0.53
C SER A 46 -7.93 11.46 -1.06
N MET A 47 -8.29 11.70 -2.32
CA MET A 47 -8.32 13.03 -2.93
C MET A 47 -9.68 13.73 -2.72
N GLY A 48 -10.59 13.10 -2.00
CA GLY A 48 -11.93 13.62 -1.74
C GLY A 48 -12.90 13.48 -2.91
N ARG A 49 -12.51 12.78 -3.99
CA ARG A 49 -13.35 12.60 -5.18
C ARG A 49 -14.40 11.53 -4.92
N THR A 50 -15.59 11.73 -5.48
CA THR A 50 -16.65 10.72 -5.51
C THR A 50 -16.47 9.85 -6.75
N VAL A 51 -16.18 8.56 -6.56
CA VAL A 51 -15.89 7.63 -7.66
C VAL A 51 -16.83 6.43 -7.59
N ARG A 52 -17.46 6.08 -8.72
CA ARG A 52 -18.33 4.90 -8.84
C ARG A 52 -17.53 3.71 -9.37
N VAL A 53 -17.38 2.66 -8.56
CA VAL A 53 -16.49 1.53 -8.83
C VAL A 53 -17.19 0.18 -8.76
N PRO A 54 -16.69 -0.85 -9.47
CA PRO A 54 -17.10 -2.24 -9.26
C PRO A 54 -16.85 -2.74 -7.84
N CYS A 55 -17.72 -3.63 -7.34
CA CYS A 55 -17.61 -4.21 -6.00
C CYS A 55 -18.11 -5.67 -5.96
N PRO A 56 -17.24 -6.67 -5.75
CA PRO A 56 -15.77 -6.58 -5.78
C PRO A 56 -15.22 -6.58 -7.22
N PRO A 57 -14.14 -5.83 -7.52
CA PRO A 57 -13.41 -5.97 -8.77
C PRO A 57 -12.73 -7.36 -8.83
N GLN A 58 -12.59 -7.90 -10.03
CA GLN A 58 -11.92 -9.18 -10.32
C GLN A 58 -10.56 -8.99 -10.98
N ARG A 59 -10.37 -7.88 -11.70
CA ARG A 59 -9.13 -7.54 -12.40
C ARG A 59 -8.62 -6.18 -11.92
N ILE A 60 -7.60 -6.20 -11.08
CA ILE A 60 -7.04 -5.00 -10.46
C ILE A 60 -5.71 -4.67 -11.12
N VAL A 61 -5.53 -3.41 -11.48
CA VAL A 61 -4.20 -2.85 -11.74
C VAL A 61 -3.81 -1.96 -10.56
N GLU A 62 -2.59 -2.15 -10.07
CA GLU A 62 -2.02 -1.35 -8.99
C GLU A 62 -0.81 -0.54 -9.51
N VAL A 63 -0.80 0.75 -9.16
CA VAL A 63 0.36 1.64 -9.27
C VAL A 63 0.61 2.40 -7.95
N ASN A 64 0.09 1.86 -6.84
CA ASN A 64 0.45 2.16 -5.46
C ASN A 64 0.82 0.87 -4.70
N GLY A 65 2.10 0.71 -4.33
CA GLY A 65 2.61 -0.49 -3.66
C GLY A 65 2.01 -0.74 -2.27
N ASP A 66 1.61 0.30 -1.54
CA ASP A 66 0.92 0.19 -0.25
C ASP A 66 -0.45 -0.49 -0.40
N VAL A 67 -1.15 -0.19 -1.50
CA VAL A 67 -2.43 -0.84 -1.83
C VAL A 67 -2.21 -2.29 -2.25
N ALA A 68 -1.14 -2.60 -2.99
CA ALA A 68 -0.79 -3.98 -3.32
C ALA A 68 -0.55 -4.84 -2.07
N GLU A 69 0.18 -4.31 -1.09
CA GLU A 69 0.42 -5.00 0.18
C GLU A 69 -0.90 -5.29 0.90
N LEU A 70 -1.80 -4.31 0.98
CA LEU A 70 -3.11 -4.49 1.63
C LEU A 70 -4.02 -5.47 0.88
N ILE A 71 -4.03 -5.46 -0.46
CA ILE A 71 -4.74 -6.47 -1.26
C ILE A 71 -4.19 -7.87 -0.98
N CYS A 72 -2.86 -8.01 -0.86
CA CYS A 72 -2.23 -9.26 -0.46
C CYS A 72 -2.64 -9.66 0.97
N ALA A 73 -2.69 -8.70 1.90
CA ALA A 73 -3.08 -8.90 3.28
C ALA A 73 -4.54 -9.36 3.45
N PHE A 74 -5.41 -8.98 2.49
CA PHE A 74 -6.81 -9.38 2.47
C PHE A 74 -7.06 -10.68 1.70
N GLY A 75 -5.99 -11.36 1.25
CA GLY A 75 -6.09 -12.64 0.54
C GLY A 75 -6.48 -12.52 -0.94
N ASP A 76 -6.43 -11.33 -1.52
CA ASP A 76 -6.91 -11.05 -2.89
C ASP A 76 -5.77 -10.79 -3.90
N ALA A 77 -4.51 -11.15 -3.56
CA ALA A 77 -3.34 -11.00 -4.44
C ALA A 77 -3.56 -11.55 -5.86
N GLY A 78 -4.32 -12.65 -5.99
CA GLY A 78 -4.64 -13.28 -7.27
C GLY A 78 -5.50 -12.45 -8.22
N LYS A 79 -6.12 -11.36 -7.74
CA LYS A 79 -6.90 -10.41 -8.53
C LYS A 79 -6.04 -9.31 -9.16
N ILE A 80 -4.79 -9.15 -8.73
CA ILE A 80 -3.85 -8.18 -9.31
C ILE A 80 -3.34 -8.75 -10.64
N VAL A 81 -3.77 -8.14 -11.75
CA VAL A 81 -3.39 -8.53 -13.12
C VAL A 81 -2.30 -7.62 -13.69
N GLY A 82 -2.10 -6.44 -13.12
CA GLY A 82 -0.98 -5.56 -13.42
C GLY A 82 -0.51 -4.82 -12.18
N ALA A 83 0.80 -4.62 -12.07
CA ALA A 83 1.43 -3.94 -10.94
C ALA A 83 2.59 -3.07 -11.43
N SER A 84 2.93 -2.04 -10.66
CA SER A 84 4.09 -1.21 -10.98
C SER A 84 5.40 -2.00 -10.91
N SER A 85 6.41 -1.58 -11.67
CA SER A 85 7.73 -2.23 -11.66
C SER A 85 8.33 -2.28 -10.25
N TYR A 86 8.11 -1.22 -9.46
CA TYR A 86 8.53 -1.16 -8.06
C TYR A 86 7.90 -2.28 -7.22
N THR A 87 6.58 -2.46 -7.32
CA THR A 87 5.87 -3.55 -6.61
C THR A 87 6.36 -4.93 -7.05
N LEU A 88 6.69 -5.10 -8.34
CA LEU A 88 7.17 -6.39 -8.88
C LEU A 88 8.64 -6.69 -8.52
N GLU A 89 9.40 -5.67 -8.13
CA GLU A 89 10.77 -5.79 -7.60
C GLU A 89 10.80 -6.04 -6.09
N ASP A 90 9.71 -5.78 -5.37
CA ASP A 90 9.57 -6.06 -3.94
C ASP A 90 9.71 -7.57 -3.67
N LYS A 91 10.77 -7.96 -2.95
CA LYS A 91 11.11 -9.36 -2.66
C LYS A 91 10.05 -10.08 -1.81
N MET A 92 9.31 -9.35 -0.99
CA MET A 92 8.27 -9.88 -0.11
C MET A 92 6.97 -10.12 -0.88
N LEU A 93 6.56 -9.17 -1.73
CA LEU A 93 5.30 -9.22 -2.47
C LEU A 93 5.38 -10.01 -3.78
N LYS A 94 6.52 -9.98 -4.47
CA LYS A 94 6.71 -10.66 -5.77
C LYS A 94 6.25 -12.13 -5.79
N PRO A 95 6.52 -12.98 -4.78
CA PRO A 95 6.04 -14.35 -4.77
C PRO A 95 4.50 -14.50 -4.74
N LYS A 96 3.77 -13.48 -4.28
CA LYS A 96 2.30 -13.44 -4.24
C LYS A 96 1.68 -12.89 -5.53
N LEU A 97 2.44 -12.13 -6.32
CA LEU A 97 1.98 -11.40 -7.51
C LEU A 97 2.27 -12.15 -8.83
N LYS A 98 2.24 -13.49 -8.83
CA LYS A 98 2.65 -14.32 -9.98
C LYS A 98 1.89 -14.04 -11.28
N LYS A 99 0.66 -13.54 -11.20
CA LYS A 99 -0.20 -13.23 -12.36
C LYS A 99 -0.05 -11.78 -12.86
N ALA A 100 0.56 -10.91 -12.06
CA ALA A 100 0.65 -9.49 -12.37
C ALA A 100 1.67 -9.25 -13.49
N LYS A 101 1.30 -8.42 -14.47
CA LYS A 101 2.19 -7.92 -15.51
C LYS A 101 2.73 -6.55 -15.13
N ASP A 102 3.95 -6.26 -15.56
CA ASP A 102 4.57 -4.95 -15.35
C ASP A 102 3.88 -3.90 -16.23
N VAL A 103 3.27 -2.90 -15.57
CA VAL A 103 2.61 -1.77 -16.23
C VAL A 103 3.45 -0.49 -16.24
N GLY A 104 4.72 -0.54 -15.86
CA GLY A 104 5.65 0.57 -15.77
C GLY A 104 5.80 1.14 -14.36
N LYS A 105 6.40 2.33 -14.26
CA LYS A 105 6.68 2.97 -12.96
C LYS A 105 5.40 3.49 -12.30
N SER A 106 5.36 3.50 -10.97
CA SER A 106 4.18 3.87 -10.17
C SER A 106 3.58 5.24 -10.53
N PHE A 107 4.41 6.23 -10.87
CA PHE A 107 3.95 7.61 -11.16
C PHE A 107 3.86 7.92 -12.66
N THR A 108 4.42 7.06 -13.50
CA THR A 108 4.41 7.17 -14.96
C THR A 108 4.15 5.80 -15.58
N PRO A 109 2.99 5.17 -15.30
CA PRO A 109 2.69 3.87 -15.86
C PRO A 109 2.32 3.99 -17.35
N SER A 110 2.47 2.88 -18.08
CA SER A 110 2.04 2.77 -19.47
C SER A 110 0.54 2.52 -19.55
N VAL A 111 -0.20 3.54 -20.00
CA VAL A 111 -1.66 3.46 -20.17
C VAL A 111 -2.07 2.34 -21.14
N GLU A 112 -1.34 2.16 -22.24
CA GLU A 112 -1.60 1.10 -23.22
C GLU A 112 -1.48 -0.29 -22.60
N LYS A 113 -0.42 -0.52 -21.79
CA LYS A 113 -0.27 -1.78 -21.04
C LYS A 113 -1.43 -1.97 -20.07
N ILE A 114 -1.83 -0.93 -19.34
CA ILE A 114 -2.98 -1.01 -18.41
C ILE A 114 -4.26 -1.39 -19.16
N ILE A 115 -4.60 -0.69 -20.25
CA ILE A 115 -5.83 -0.93 -21.02
C ILE A 115 -5.85 -2.35 -21.61
N SER A 116 -4.72 -2.83 -22.14
CA SER A 116 -4.65 -4.19 -22.72
C SER A 116 -4.93 -5.30 -21.71
N LEU A 117 -4.70 -5.05 -20.42
CA LEU A 117 -5.04 -5.97 -19.33
C LEU A 117 -6.54 -5.97 -18.97
N LYS A 118 -7.36 -5.10 -19.56
CA LYS A 118 -8.81 -5.00 -19.31
C LYS A 118 -9.16 -5.00 -17.81
N PRO A 119 -8.62 -4.06 -17.00
CA PRO A 119 -8.89 -4.02 -15.57
C PRO A 119 -10.28 -3.45 -15.27
N ASP A 120 -10.84 -3.88 -14.15
CA ASP A 120 -12.06 -3.32 -13.57
C ASP A 120 -11.81 -2.01 -12.82
N ILE A 121 -10.58 -1.83 -12.34
CA ILE A 121 -10.15 -0.71 -11.49
C ILE A 121 -8.63 -0.53 -11.53
N VAL A 122 -8.18 0.71 -11.42
CA VAL A 122 -6.78 1.08 -11.21
C VAL A 122 -6.66 1.80 -9.86
N PHE A 123 -5.74 1.35 -9.01
CA PHE A 123 -5.36 2.06 -7.78
C PHE A 123 -4.06 2.83 -7.96
N GLY A 124 -4.01 4.07 -7.50
CA GLY A 124 -2.80 4.89 -7.48
C GLY A 124 -2.69 5.79 -6.26
N TYR A 125 -1.56 6.48 -6.13
CA TYR A 125 -1.37 7.51 -5.11
C TYR A 125 -2.01 8.83 -5.54
N GLY A 126 -2.61 9.56 -4.59
CA GLY A 126 -3.48 10.70 -4.90
C GLY A 126 -2.84 11.85 -5.67
N ASN A 127 -1.60 12.21 -5.32
CA ASN A 127 -0.90 13.37 -5.89
C ASN A 127 0.25 13.02 -6.84
N PHE A 128 0.45 11.73 -7.16
CA PHE A 128 1.62 11.30 -7.91
C PHE A 128 1.30 10.76 -9.31
N LEU A 129 0.05 10.38 -9.56
CA LEU A 129 -0.36 9.98 -10.90
C LEU A 129 -0.70 11.22 -11.73
N LYS A 130 -0.10 11.34 -12.92
CA LYS A 130 -0.30 12.48 -13.81
C LYS A 130 -1.77 12.61 -14.25
N PRO A 131 -2.35 13.83 -14.30
CA PRO A 131 -3.74 14.02 -14.73
C PRO A 131 -4.05 13.43 -16.10
N GLU A 132 -3.10 13.48 -17.04
CA GLU A 132 -3.27 12.96 -18.40
C GLU A 132 -3.46 11.44 -18.40
N VAL A 133 -2.71 10.73 -17.55
CA VAL A 133 -2.84 9.27 -17.37
C VAL A 133 -4.23 8.92 -16.84
N VAL A 134 -4.71 9.67 -15.85
CA VAL A 134 -6.06 9.50 -15.29
C VAL A 134 -7.13 9.71 -16.36
N ALA A 135 -7.03 10.80 -17.11
CA ALA A 135 -8.00 11.14 -18.16
C ALA A 135 -8.04 10.11 -19.28
N GLN A 136 -6.90 9.54 -19.68
CA GLN A 136 -6.86 8.47 -20.67
C GLN A 136 -7.53 7.18 -20.17
N LEU A 137 -7.25 6.76 -18.93
CA LEU A 137 -7.89 5.58 -18.33
C LEU A 137 -9.40 5.75 -18.16
N GLN A 138 -9.84 6.94 -17.76
CA GLN A 138 -11.26 7.26 -17.63
C GLN A 138 -11.98 7.26 -18.98
N ARG A 139 -11.36 7.79 -20.05
CA ARG A 139 -11.91 7.71 -21.42
C ARG A 139 -12.05 6.26 -21.91
N ALA A 140 -11.18 5.37 -21.44
CA ALA A 140 -11.28 3.92 -21.68
C ALA A 140 -12.32 3.21 -20.79
N GLY A 141 -13.08 3.95 -19.96
CA GLY A 141 -14.10 3.39 -19.07
C GLY A 141 -13.54 2.74 -17.79
N ILE A 142 -12.25 2.90 -17.50
CA ILE A 142 -11.58 2.29 -16.36
C ILE A 142 -11.58 3.28 -15.18
N PRO A 143 -12.23 2.97 -14.05
CA PRO A 143 -12.21 3.85 -12.89
C PRO A 143 -10.82 3.84 -12.24
N VAL A 144 -10.33 5.05 -11.92
CA VAL A 144 -9.08 5.26 -11.17
C VAL A 144 -9.42 5.73 -9.76
N VAL A 145 -8.99 4.99 -8.75
CA VAL A 145 -9.19 5.32 -7.33
C VAL A 145 -7.86 5.68 -6.70
N PHE A 146 -7.85 6.80 -5.98
CA PHE A 146 -6.70 7.20 -5.19
C PHE A 146 -6.85 6.77 -3.74
N LEU A 147 -5.96 5.91 -3.29
CA LEU A 147 -5.79 5.58 -1.89
C LEU A 147 -4.34 5.86 -1.55
N ASP A 148 -4.06 6.69 -0.55
CA ASP A 148 -2.68 7.00 -0.18
C ASP A 148 -2.09 5.84 0.63
N CYS A 149 -2.78 5.38 1.69
CA CYS A 149 -2.37 4.26 2.54
C CYS A 149 -0.99 4.41 3.24
N TYR A 150 -0.34 5.58 3.17
CA TYR A 150 0.97 5.82 3.79
C TYR A 150 0.99 6.87 4.90
N LYS A 151 -0.09 7.66 5.06
CA LYS A 151 -0.22 8.66 6.12
C LYS A 151 -0.97 8.09 7.31
N LEU A 152 -0.35 8.12 8.49
CA LEU A 152 -0.91 7.54 9.70
C LEU A 152 -2.33 8.06 10.01
N LYS A 153 -2.59 9.36 9.80
CA LYS A 153 -3.89 9.98 10.10
C LYS A 153 -5.02 9.51 9.20
N THR A 154 -4.75 9.20 7.93
CA THR A 154 -5.78 8.82 6.94
C THR A 154 -5.79 7.34 6.61
N MET A 155 -4.72 6.61 6.94
CA MET A 155 -4.53 5.20 6.59
C MET A 155 -5.69 4.31 7.01
N ALA A 156 -6.25 4.47 8.22
CA ALA A 156 -7.39 3.65 8.64
C ALA A 156 -8.62 3.85 7.74
N GLN A 157 -8.86 5.07 7.25
CA GLN A 157 -9.96 5.35 6.34
C GLN A 157 -9.67 4.77 4.94
N ASP A 158 -8.44 4.89 4.45
CA ASP A 158 -8.04 4.33 3.16
C ASP A 158 -8.17 2.80 3.15
N ILE A 159 -7.71 2.13 4.22
CA ILE A 159 -7.84 0.67 4.43
C ILE A 159 -9.31 0.25 4.47
N ARG A 160 -10.18 1.02 5.14
CA ARG A 160 -11.62 0.74 5.20
C ARG A 160 -12.32 0.92 3.86
N THR A 161 -11.95 1.95 3.10
CA THR A 161 -12.42 2.16 1.73
C THR A 161 -12.00 0.99 0.84
N LEU A 162 -10.72 0.58 0.89
CA LEU A 162 -10.23 -0.58 0.15
C LEU A 162 -10.98 -1.86 0.52
N GLY A 163 -11.16 -2.13 1.82
CA GLY A 163 -11.93 -3.27 2.31
C GLY A 163 -13.38 -3.25 1.83
N THR A 164 -13.99 -2.08 1.70
CA THR A 164 -15.33 -1.96 1.11
C THR A 164 -15.35 -2.25 -0.39
N ILE A 165 -14.39 -1.71 -1.16
CA ILE A 165 -14.29 -1.97 -2.60
C ILE A 165 -14.07 -3.46 -2.89
N LEU A 166 -13.23 -4.12 -2.11
CA LEU A 166 -12.86 -5.53 -2.32
C LEU A 166 -13.85 -6.52 -1.69
N ASN A 167 -14.86 -6.03 -0.97
CA ASN A 167 -15.73 -6.84 -0.12
C ASN A 167 -14.94 -7.68 0.93
N ARG A 168 -13.94 -7.04 1.53
CA ARG A 168 -13.00 -7.55 2.56
C ARG A 168 -13.03 -6.70 3.84
N ARG A 169 -14.24 -6.31 4.26
CA ARG A 169 -14.43 -5.41 5.42
C ARG A 169 -13.88 -6.02 6.72
N LYS A 170 -14.05 -7.33 6.91
CA LYS A 170 -13.59 -8.03 8.11
C LYS A 170 -12.05 -8.01 8.19
N GLU A 171 -11.39 -8.29 7.09
CA GLU A 171 -9.94 -8.29 6.96
C GLU A 171 -9.38 -6.87 7.14
N ALA A 172 -10.04 -5.87 6.55
CA ALA A 172 -9.69 -4.46 6.72
C ALA A 172 -9.79 -4.01 8.18
N GLU A 173 -10.91 -4.27 8.87
CA GLU A 173 -11.06 -3.90 10.28
C GLU A 173 -10.10 -4.68 11.19
N ALA A 174 -9.76 -5.93 10.86
CA ALA A 174 -8.74 -6.67 11.59
C ALA A 174 -7.34 -6.06 11.45
N TYR A 175 -6.99 -5.55 10.25
CA TYR A 175 -5.74 -4.84 10.01
C TYR A 175 -5.73 -3.48 10.73
N ILE A 176 -6.83 -2.72 10.64
CA ILE A 176 -7.01 -1.44 11.34
C ILE A 176 -6.89 -1.63 12.85
N ALA A 177 -7.55 -2.63 13.42
CA ALA A 177 -7.47 -2.91 14.85
C ALA A 177 -6.02 -3.22 15.30
N TYR A 178 -5.24 -3.89 14.45
CA TYR A 178 -3.84 -4.19 14.74
C TYR A 178 -2.97 -2.93 14.79
N ILE A 179 -3.06 -2.07 13.77
CA ILE A 179 -2.30 -0.81 13.75
C ILE A 179 -2.73 0.13 14.89
N GLU A 180 -4.03 0.21 15.16
CA GLU A 180 -4.60 1.09 16.18
C GLU A 180 -4.23 0.66 17.61
N LYS A 181 -4.11 -0.65 17.85
CA LYS A 181 -3.62 -1.19 19.14
C LYS A 181 -2.28 -0.55 19.53
N TYR A 182 -1.30 -0.59 18.64
CA TYR A 182 0.02 -0.05 18.91
C TYR A 182 0.07 1.49 18.80
N ARG A 183 -0.71 2.10 17.90
CA ARG A 183 -0.79 3.56 17.80
C ARG A 183 -1.29 4.16 19.11
N LYS A 184 -2.34 3.58 19.70
CA LYS A 184 -2.86 3.97 21.01
C LYS A 184 -1.83 3.72 22.12
N LEU A 185 -1.14 2.57 22.10
CA LEU A 185 -0.09 2.26 23.07
C LEU A 185 1.00 3.35 23.11
N PHE A 186 1.50 3.77 21.94
CA PHE A 186 2.56 4.79 21.84
C PHE A 186 2.08 6.16 22.30
N ALA A 187 0.88 6.57 21.87
CA ALA A 187 0.28 7.83 22.28
C ALA A 187 0.03 7.86 23.79
N GLU A 188 -0.55 6.81 24.36
CA GLU A 188 -0.89 6.75 25.79
C GLU A 188 0.34 6.84 26.70
N ARG A 189 1.45 6.17 26.34
CA ARG A 189 2.68 6.20 27.14
C ARG A 189 3.41 7.55 27.06
N THR A 190 3.19 8.32 26.00
CA THR A 190 3.88 9.59 25.78
C THR A 190 3.01 10.81 26.03
N LYS A 191 1.70 10.64 26.26
CA LYS A 191 0.73 11.74 26.43
C LYS A 191 1.09 12.72 27.55
N LYS A 192 1.65 12.21 28.66
CA LYS A 192 2.00 13.00 29.84
C LYS A 192 3.38 13.68 29.74
N ILE A 193 4.14 13.43 28.68
CA ILE A 193 5.48 14.01 28.51
C ILE A 193 5.33 15.46 28.03
N PRO A 194 5.77 16.46 28.84
CA PRO A 194 5.72 17.86 28.44
C PRO A 194 6.51 18.10 27.15
N LEU A 195 6.05 19.01 26.30
CA LEU A 195 6.65 19.24 24.98
C LEU A 195 8.16 19.51 25.08
N ASN A 196 8.60 20.36 26.02
CA ASN A 196 10.03 20.67 26.23
C ASN A 196 10.89 19.48 26.68
N LYS A 197 10.29 18.39 27.18
CA LYS A 197 10.98 17.15 27.58
C LYS A 197 10.98 16.07 26.51
N ARG A 198 10.23 16.25 25.41
CA ARG A 198 10.22 15.30 24.28
C ARG A 198 11.54 15.40 23.50
N PRO A 199 12.15 14.26 23.07
CA PRO A 199 13.37 14.26 22.29
C PRO A 199 13.23 15.06 21.00
N LEU A 200 14.23 15.86 20.69
CA LEU A 200 14.34 16.63 19.46
C LEU A 200 14.98 15.78 18.36
N VAL A 201 14.20 15.46 17.32
CA VAL A 201 14.53 14.47 16.30
C VAL A 201 14.71 15.13 14.94
N TYR A 202 15.80 14.75 14.27
CA TYR A 202 15.95 14.93 12.83
C TYR A 202 15.53 13.64 12.11
N LEU A 203 14.44 13.70 11.33
CA LEU A 203 13.97 12.58 10.52
C LEU A 203 14.25 12.85 9.04
N GLU A 204 15.37 12.30 8.55
CA GLU A 204 15.81 12.38 7.16
C GLU A 204 15.06 11.37 6.28
N GLN A 205 14.48 11.86 5.19
CA GLN A 205 13.75 11.09 4.18
C GLN A 205 14.70 10.25 3.31
N TYR A 206 14.18 9.65 2.24
CA TYR A 206 14.94 8.80 1.32
C TYR A 206 16.15 9.51 0.68
N THR A 207 16.01 10.79 0.37
CA THR A 207 17.10 11.63 -0.17
C THR A 207 17.84 12.36 0.95
N ASP A 208 19.17 12.37 0.86
CA ASP A 208 20.04 13.05 1.82
C ASP A 208 19.62 14.52 2.02
N TYR A 209 19.67 14.98 3.27
CA TYR A 209 19.29 16.32 3.70
C TYR A 209 17.84 16.74 3.41
N THR A 210 16.97 15.80 3.02
CA THR A 210 15.54 16.06 2.90
C THR A 210 14.86 15.72 4.22
N LEU A 211 14.30 16.72 4.89
CA LEU A 211 13.67 16.57 6.20
C LEU A 211 12.19 16.16 6.05
N SER A 212 11.67 15.37 6.99
CA SER A 212 10.23 15.13 7.13
C SER A 212 9.56 16.31 7.83
N GLY A 213 9.04 17.29 7.09
CA GLY A 213 8.45 18.53 7.62
C GLY A 213 6.95 18.42 7.90
N PRO A 214 6.30 19.50 8.37
CA PRO A 214 4.86 19.52 8.64
C PRO A 214 4.03 19.05 7.43
N GLY A 215 3.04 18.20 7.67
CA GLY A 215 2.19 17.61 6.63
C GLY A 215 2.78 16.37 5.92
N SER A 216 4.02 15.98 6.23
CA SER A 216 4.60 14.71 5.75
C SER A 216 4.15 13.52 6.59
N GLY A 217 4.16 12.32 6.00
CA GLY A 217 3.91 11.08 6.73
C GLY A 217 4.91 10.88 7.87
N GLY A 218 6.20 11.16 7.65
CA GLY A 218 7.23 11.06 8.68
C GLY A 218 7.00 11.99 9.89
N ALA A 219 6.50 13.20 9.66
CA ALA A 219 6.12 14.10 10.75
C ALA A 219 4.94 13.54 11.58
N GLU A 220 3.95 12.92 10.92
CA GLU A 220 2.84 12.27 11.64
C GLU A 220 3.30 11.10 12.53
N LEU A 221 4.35 10.36 12.13
CA LEU A 221 4.93 9.30 12.96
C LEU A 221 5.57 9.88 14.22
N LEU A 222 6.37 10.95 14.07
CA LEU A 222 7.00 11.64 15.20
C LEU A 222 5.96 12.20 16.18
N ASP A 223 4.90 12.81 15.67
CA ASP A 223 3.80 13.32 16.49
C ASP A 223 3.11 12.18 17.25
N GLY A 224 2.85 11.05 16.57
CA GLY A 224 2.17 9.88 17.13
C GLY A 224 2.94 9.15 18.23
N ILE A 225 4.27 9.28 18.27
CA ILE A 225 5.12 8.76 19.36
C ILE A 225 5.56 9.84 20.34
N GLY A 226 5.00 11.06 20.24
CA GLY A 226 5.31 12.16 21.13
C GLY A 226 6.75 12.65 21.03
N ALA A 227 7.33 12.74 19.84
CA ALA A 227 8.65 13.34 19.61
C ALA A 227 8.53 14.82 19.18
N ARG A 228 9.63 15.58 19.28
CA ARG A 228 9.74 16.92 18.67
C ARG A 228 10.48 16.83 17.35
N ASN A 229 9.93 17.40 16.30
CA ASN A 229 10.58 17.50 15.01
C ASN A 229 11.42 18.78 14.92
N ILE A 230 12.69 18.70 14.51
CA ILE A 230 13.53 19.89 14.36
C ILE A 230 12.98 20.87 13.30
N GLY A 231 12.22 20.34 12.34
CA GLY A 231 11.59 21.09 11.24
C GLY A 231 10.16 21.51 11.52
N ALA A 232 9.65 21.42 12.76
CA ALA A 232 8.25 21.73 13.08
C ALA A 232 7.78 23.14 12.65
N GLY A 233 8.69 24.11 12.53
CA GLY A 233 8.39 25.47 12.06
C GLY A 233 8.55 25.70 10.55
N LEU A 234 8.88 24.67 9.77
CA LEU A 234 9.03 24.79 8.31
C LEU A 234 7.67 24.66 7.61
N ARG A 235 7.54 25.26 6.43
CA ARG A 235 6.25 25.27 5.69
C ARG A 235 6.07 24.08 4.75
N ALA A 236 7.16 23.52 4.24
CA ALA A 236 7.12 22.42 3.28
C ALA A 236 7.06 21.06 3.99
N PRO A 237 6.38 20.05 3.40
CA PRO A 237 6.40 18.68 3.92
C PRO A 237 7.76 17.99 3.71
N TYR A 238 8.52 18.36 2.67
CA TYR A 238 9.80 17.73 2.36
C TYR A 238 10.91 18.77 2.04
N PRO A 239 11.26 19.66 2.98
CA PRO A 239 12.25 20.69 2.74
C PRO A 239 13.65 20.06 2.65
N LYS A 240 14.44 20.49 1.66
CA LYS A 240 15.89 20.33 1.70
C LYS A 240 16.47 21.31 2.70
N ILE A 241 17.33 20.83 3.59
CA ILE A 241 18.01 21.64 4.60
C ILE A 241 19.52 21.62 4.37
N SER A 242 20.23 22.63 4.89
CA SER A 242 21.69 22.62 4.86
C SER A 242 22.27 21.89 6.09
N SER A 243 23.54 21.49 6.00
CA SER A 243 24.24 20.88 7.14
C SER A 243 24.38 21.88 8.29
N GLU A 244 24.65 23.14 7.99
CA GLU A 244 24.79 24.23 8.96
C GLU A 244 23.49 24.45 9.73
N TRP A 245 22.35 24.44 9.03
CA TRP A 245 21.04 24.55 9.65
C TRP A 245 20.78 23.39 10.61
N LEU A 246 21.12 22.16 10.21
CA LEU A 246 20.99 20.96 11.05
C LEU A 246 21.89 21.03 12.29
N VAL A 247 23.15 21.45 12.12
CA VAL A 247 24.13 21.61 13.20
C VAL A 247 23.64 22.66 14.20
N ALA A 248 23.14 23.80 13.73
CA ALA A 248 22.59 24.85 14.59
C ALA A 248 21.36 24.39 15.39
N ARG A 249 20.53 23.50 14.81
CA ARG A 249 19.38 22.91 15.50
C ARG A 249 19.74 21.80 16.48
N ASN A 250 20.93 21.20 16.33
CA ASN A 250 21.53 20.24 17.25
C ASN A 250 20.55 19.15 17.76
N PRO A 251 20.02 18.28 16.88
CA PRO A 251 19.09 17.23 17.29
C PRO A 251 19.72 16.26 18.30
N GLN A 252 18.87 15.70 19.16
CA GLN A 252 19.22 14.67 20.13
C GLN A 252 19.21 13.26 19.51
N VAL A 253 18.43 13.06 18.45
CA VAL A 253 18.35 11.80 17.69
C VAL A 253 18.25 12.09 16.20
N ILE A 254 18.94 11.29 15.38
CA ILE A 254 18.81 11.28 13.93
C ILE A 254 18.23 9.94 13.49
N ILE A 255 17.24 9.95 12.62
CA ILE A 255 16.65 8.76 12.01
C ILE A 255 16.63 8.97 10.48
N LYS A 256 17.13 8.00 9.73
CA LYS A 256 17.20 8.01 8.26
C LYS A 256 16.30 6.92 7.67
N ALA A 257 15.40 7.31 6.79
CA ALA A 257 14.71 6.36 5.92
C ALA A 257 15.65 5.85 4.81
N CYS A 258 15.81 4.54 4.68
CA CYS A 258 16.59 3.92 3.62
C CYS A 258 15.88 4.11 2.26
N SER A 259 16.59 4.61 1.26
CA SER A 259 16.16 4.60 -0.14
C SER A 259 16.50 3.25 -0.80
N THR A 260 16.09 3.07 -2.05
CA THR A 260 16.50 1.91 -2.88
C THR A 260 18.02 1.77 -3.03
N SER A 261 18.78 2.86 -2.91
CA SER A 261 20.25 2.84 -2.90
C SER A 261 20.88 2.33 -1.60
N VAL A 262 20.08 2.09 -0.56
CA VAL A 262 20.50 1.48 0.70
C VAL A 262 19.67 0.21 0.91
N PRO A 263 20.10 -0.93 0.33
CA PRO A 263 19.40 -2.20 0.49
C PRO A 263 19.10 -2.49 1.96
N SER A 264 17.83 -2.72 2.25
CA SER A 264 17.30 -3.00 3.59
C SER A 264 15.93 -3.65 3.44
N GLY A 265 15.42 -4.25 4.52
CA GLY A 265 14.11 -4.89 4.53
C GLY A 265 14.16 -6.37 4.20
N TYR A 266 13.17 -6.87 3.47
CA TYR A 266 12.91 -8.31 3.37
C TYR A 266 14.05 -9.05 2.65
N GLY A 267 14.70 -9.96 3.38
CA GLY A 267 15.82 -10.76 2.87
C GLY A 267 17.15 -10.01 2.72
N GLU A 268 17.22 -8.74 3.15
CA GLU A 268 18.46 -7.96 3.17
C GLU A 268 19.15 -8.05 4.53
N ASN A 269 20.48 -7.96 4.57
CA ASN A 269 21.21 -7.85 5.83
C ASN A 269 21.38 -6.37 6.26
N ALA A 270 22.03 -6.12 7.40
CA ALA A 270 22.19 -4.76 7.94
C ALA A 270 23.41 -4.00 7.40
N ASP A 271 24.21 -4.57 6.51
CA ASP A 271 25.53 -4.03 6.15
C ASP A 271 25.44 -2.71 5.41
N ALA A 272 24.51 -2.60 4.45
CA ALA A 272 24.28 -1.35 3.73
C ALA A 272 23.78 -0.23 4.67
N MET A 273 22.91 -0.55 5.62
CA MET A 273 22.46 0.39 6.65
C MET A 273 23.62 0.82 7.55
N LYS A 274 24.47 -0.11 7.98
CA LYS A 274 25.68 0.17 8.77
C LYS A 274 26.65 1.09 8.03
N LYS A 275 26.89 0.81 6.74
CA LYS A 275 27.72 1.64 5.88
C LYS A 275 27.15 3.06 5.76
N LYS A 276 25.86 3.20 5.42
CA LYS A 276 25.22 4.53 5.27
C LYS A 276 25.20 5.30 6.59
N ARG A 277 24.92 4.65 7.72
CA ARG A 277 25.01 5.29 9.04
C ARG A 277 26.41 5.84 9.31
N THR A 278 27.45 5.06 9.00
CA THR A 278 28.84 5.47 9.20
C THR A 278 29.22 6.66 8.31
N GLU A 279 28.77 6.64 7.06
CA GLU A 279 28.91 7.77 6.12
C GLU A 279 28.22 9.04 6.66
N MET A 280 26.97 8.92 7.12
CA MET A 280 26.21 10.03 7.69
C MET A 280 26.93 10.65 8.89
N MET A 281 27.44 9.82 9.81
CA MET A 281 28.18 10.30 10.98
C MET A 281 29.49 11.01 10.65
N ARG A 282 30.01 10.85 9.41
CA ARG A 282 31.22 11.52 8.89
C ARG A 282 30.90 12.76 8.05
N ARG A 283 29.62 13.13 7.88
CA ARG A 283 29.25 14.35 7.15
C ARG A 283 29.90 15.58 7.80
N PRO A 284 30.41 16.55 7.01
CA PRO A 284 31.09 17.73 7.55
C PRO A 284 30.24 18.47 8.60
N GLY A 285 30.86 18.74 9.75
CA GLY A 285 30.23 19.43 10.89
C GLY A 285 29.35 18.56 11.79
N TRP A 286 29.02 17.32 11.40
CA TRP A 286 28.10 16.47 12.17
C TRP A 286 28.70 15.98 13.50
N ASN A 287 30.02 15.99 13.65
CA ASN A 287 30.69 15.76 14.94
C ASN A 287 30.27 16.76 16.04
N LYS A 288 29.70 17.92 15.67
CA LYS A 288 29.14 18.91 16.60
C LYS A 288 27.67 18.62 16.99
N ILE A 289 27.01 17.65 16.36
CA ILE A 289 25.62 17.28 16.66
C ILE A 289 25.58 16.29 17.82
N THR A 290 24.68 16.54 18.78
CA THR A 290 24.50 15.70 19.98
C THR A 290 24.17 14.26 19.62
N ALA A 291 23.24 14.04 18.69
CA ALA A 291 22.89 12.70 18.20
C ALA A 291 24.11 11.92 17.68
N VAL A 292 25.00 12.56 16.92
CA VAL A 292 26.20 11.91 16.36
C VAL A 292 27.21 11.59 17.46
N ARG A 293 27.51 12.53 18.36
CA ARG A 293 28.42 12.30 19.49
C ARG A 293 27.96 11.16 20.41
N GLN A 294 26.64 11.04 20.61
CA GLN A 294 26.05 9.98 21.43
C GLN A 294 25.76 8.68 20.64
N GLY A 295 26.07 8.63 19.35
CA GLY A 295 25.78 7.47 18.50
C GLY A 295 24.29 7.21 18.23
N LYS A 296 23.40 8.16 18.57
CA LYS A 296 21.94 8.10 18.37
C LYS A 296 21.54 8.46 16.94
N VAL A 297 22.14 7.75 15.99
CA VAL A 297 21.86 7.83 14.55
C VAL A 297 21.34 6.47 14.13
N TYR A 298 20.11 6.43 13.64
CA TYR A 298 19.38 5.21 13.33
C TYR A 298 18.96 5.18 11.87
N MET A 299 18.94 3.98 11.30
CA MET A 299 18.49 3.69 9.95
C MET A 299 17.18 2.91 10.07
N LEU A 300 16.23 3.22 9.19
CA LEU A 300 14.95 2.54 9.12
C LEU A 300 14.65 2.21 7.65
N SER A 301 14.35 0.95 7.36
CA SER A 301 13.98 0.50 6.02
C SER A 301 12.73 1.25 5.54
N SER A 302 12.68 1.59 4.25
CA SER A 302 11.49 2.15 3.61
C SER A 302 10.25 1.29 3.82
N GLU A 303 10.43 -0.03 3.90
CA GLU A 303 9.34 -1.00 4.09
C GLU A 303 8.59 -0.86 5.42
N ILE A 304 9.19 -0.24 6.43
CA ILE A 304 8.55 0.00 7.73
C ILE A 304 8.56 1.46 8.15
N PHE A 305 8.94 2.38 7.24
CA PHE A 305 9.01 3.80 7.54
C PHE A 305 7.62 4.44 7.48
N THR A 306 7.09 4.63 6.27
CA THR A 306 5.67 5.00 6.02
C THR A 306 4.94 3.81 5.42
N GLY A 307 3.62 3.90 5.23
CA GLY A 307 2.87 2.80 4.62
C GLY A 307 2.20 1.87 5.65
N PRO A 308 1.59 0.77 5.19
CA PRO A 308 0.82 -0.15 6.01
C PRO A 308 1.58 -0.72 7.22
N ARG A 309 2.90 -0.92 7.07
CA ARG A 309 3.81 -1.41 8.12
C ARG A 309 4.46 -0.34 8.99
N ALA A 310 4.12 0.95 8.81
CA ALA A 310 4.72 2.06 9.56
C ALA A 310 4.64 1.90 11.09
N ILE A 311 3.65 1.14 11.60
CA ILE A 311 3.50 0.87 13.03
C ILE A 311 4.69 0.10 13.63
N VAL A 312 5.37 -0.73 12.84
CA VAL A 312 6.61 -1.40 13.21
C VAL A 312 7.75 -0.39 13.33
N GLY A 313 7.87 0.52 12.37
CA GLY A 313 8.84 1.61 12.43
C GLY A 313 8.61 2.51 13.64
N MET A 314 7.36 2.86 13.94
CA MET A 314 7.00 3.59 15.15
C MET A 314 7.42 2.85 16.43
N ALA A 315 7.33 1.52 16.47
CA ALA A 315 7.81 0.75 17.61
C ALA A 315 9.33 0.90 17.83
N TYR A 316 10.12 0.85 16.75
CA TYR A 316 11.56 1.14 16.82
C TYR A 316 11.83 2.57 17.29
N MET A 317 11.19 3.56 16.66
CA MET A 317 11.35 4.97 17.03
C MET A 317 10.97 5.20 18.50
N ALA A 318 9.83 4.71 18.96
CA ALA A 318 9.38 4.85 20.33
C ALA A 318 10.40 4.25 21.33
N LYS A 319 10.95 3.06 21.02
CA LYS A 319 11.95 2.41 21.86
C LYS A 319 13.28 3.18 21.91
N TRP A 320 13.76 3.69 20.77
CA TRP A 320 15.00 4.49 20.73
C TRP A 320 14.86 5.82 21.46
N LEU A 321 13.70 6.49 21.32
CA LEU A 321 13.44 7.79 21.93
C LEU A 321 13.15 7.68 23.44
N TYR A 322 12.49 6.60 23.86
CA TYR A 322 12.00 6.41 25.23
C TYR A 322 12.22 4.97 25.73
N PRO A 323 13.47 4.50 25.87
CA PRO A 323 13.77 3.09 26.15
C PRO A 323 13.14 2.58 27.45
N GLN A 324 13.03 3.44 28.47
CA GLN A 324 12.44 3.07 29.76
C GLN A 324 10.91 2.89 29.68
N LEU A 325 10.23 3.71 28.86
CA LEU A 325 8.77 3.65 28.68
C LEU A 325 8.34 2.49 27.76
N PHE A 326 9.23 2.03 26.89
CA PHE A 326 8.95 0.97 25.91
C PHE A 326 9.89 -0.23 26.09
N ARG A 327 10.29 -0.52 27.34
CA ARG A 327 11.18 -1.65 27.66
C ARG A 327 10.59 -2.99 27.18
N ASP A 328 9.28 -3.15 27.36
CA ASP A 328 8.45 -4.32 27.05
C ASP A 328 8.04 -4.41 25.57
N VAL A 329 8.17 -3.32 24.82
CA VAL A 329 7.88 -3.33 23.37
C VAL A 329 9.05 -3.97 22.63
N ASN A 330 8.75 -5.03 21.87
CA ASN A 330 9.69 -5.67 20.95
C ASN A 330 9.24 -5.41 19.50
N PRO A 331 9.87 -4.46 18.78
CA PRO A 331 9.51 -4.13 17.40
C PRO A 331 9.61 -5.32 16.43
N GLU A 332 10.59 -6.20 16.62
CA GLU A 332 10.78 -7.39 15.79
C GLU A 332 9.65 -8.40 15.99
N ALA A 333 9.21 -8.62 17.24
CA ALA A 333 8.08 -9.48 17.54
C ALA A 333 6.77 -8.95 16.95
N ILE A 334 6.55 -7.63 17.02
CA ILE A 334 5.40 -6.97 16.37
C ILE A 334 5.45 -7.23 14.87
N HIS A 335 6.61 -7.03 14.24
CA HIS A 335 6.75 -7.25 12.80
C HIS A 335 6.49 -8.71 12.40
N LYS A 336 7.07 -9.66 13.15
CA LYS A 336 6.87 -11.09 12.92
C LYS A 336 5.40 -11.48 13.03
N GLU A 337 4.71 -11.00 14.07
CA GLU A 337 3.27 -11.22 14.23
C GLU A 337 2.48 -10.65 13.05
N MET A 338 2.77 -9.42 12.66
CA MET A 338 2.09 -8.72 11.56
C MET A 338 2.24 -9.46 10.22
N LEU A 339 3.47 -9.80 9.82
CA LEU A 339 3.74 -10.52 8.57
C LEU A 339 3.10 -11.91 8.56
N LYS A 340 3.19 -12.64 9.67
CA LYS A 340 2.58 -13.96 9.78
C LYS A 340 1.06 -13.89 9.71
N LYS A 341 0.45 -12.96 10.45
CA LYS A 341 -1.00 -12.82 10.56
C LYS A 341 -1.66 -12.38 9.25
N PHE A 342 -1.09 -11.36 8.60
CA PHE A 342 -1.75 -10.73 7.45
C PHE A 342 -1.21 -11.22 6.12
N LEU A 343 0.08 -11.53 6.02
CA LEU A 343 0.69 -11.94 4.77
C LEU A 343 1.04 -13.43 4.74
N GLY A 344 0.99 -14.15 5.87
CA GLY A 344 1.46 -15.54 5.94
C GLY A 344 2.95 -15.67 5.59
N ILE A 345 3.74 -14.66 5.93
CA ILE A 345 5.18 -14.57 5.64
C ILE A 345 5.96 -14.61 6.94
N GLU A 346 7.06 -15.36 6.96
CA GLU A 346 8.04 -15.35 8.05
C GLU A 346 8.94 -14.11 7.95
N LEU A 347 9.23 -13.48 9.10
CA LEU A 347 10.11 -12.32 9.14
C LEU A 347 11.54 -12.72 8.72
N LYS A 348 12.07 -12.04 7.72
CA LYS A 348 13.46 -12.18 7.24
C LYS A 348 14.05 -10.82 6.93
N GLY A 349 15.35 -10.70 7.13
CA GLY A 349 16.14 -9.51 6.81
C GLY A 349 16.15 -8.43 7.88
N ALA A 350 16.82 -7.33 7.60
CA ALA A 350 17.10 -6.25 8.53
C ALA A 350 16.32 -4.98 8.15
N TYR A 351 15.45 -4.53 9.06
CA TYR A 351 14.57 -3.37 8.83
C TYR A 351 15.00 -2.12 9.59
N ALA A 352 15.93 -2.25 10.52
CA ALA A 352 16.42 -1.15 11.35
C ALA A 352 17.89 -1.36 11.72
N TYR A 353 18.64 -0.27 11.89
CA TYR A 353 20.03 -0.34 12.35
C TYR A 353 20.49 0.92 13.10
N PRO A 354 21.12 0.80 14.29
CA PRO A 354 21.11 -0.39 15.14
C PRO A 354 19.68 -0.76 15.53
N ALA A 355 19.37 -2.05 15.65
CA ALA A 355 18.03 -2.51 15.98
C ALA A 355 17.65 -2.31 17.46
N LYS A 356 18.64 -2.16 18.35
CA LYS A 356 18.47 -2.01 19.79
C LYS A 356 18.96 -0.64 20.25
#